data_AF-A0A7C4N9L7-F1
#
_entry.id   AF-A0A7C4N9L7-F1
#
_cell.length_a   1.000
_cell.length_b   1.000
_cell.length_c   1.000
_cell.angle_alpha   90.00
_cell.angle_beta   90.00
_cell.angle_gamma   90.00
#
_symmetry.space_group_name_H-M   'P 1'
#
loop_
_entity.id
_entity.type
_entity.pdbx_description
1 polymer ?
#
loop_
_entity_poly.entity_id
_entity_poly.type
_entity_poly.pdbx_seq_one_letter_code
_entity_poly.pdbx_strand_id
1 'polypeptide(L)' 'MKIIGEKINGTRKTVAAAIAGRDVEFIQNLAKKQVEGGAHWLDVNAGT' A
#
# COMPACT_ATOMS: atom_id res chain seq x y z
N MET A 1 -15.71 12.10 -8.54
CA MET A 1 -14.37 12.26 -7.95
C MET A 1 -13.68 10.92 -7.94
N LYS A 2 -12.39 10.82 -8.31
CA LYS A 2 -11.60 9.59 -8.18
C LYS A 2 -10.58 9.77 -7.05
N ILE A 3 -10.45 8.77 -6.19
CA ILE A 3 -9.58 8.79 -5.00
C ILE A 3 -8.40 7.86 -5.25
N ILE A 4 -7.18 8.32 -4.99
CA ILE A 4 -5.96 7.50 -5.02
C ILE A 4 -5.57 7.17 -3.58
N GLY A 5 -5.48 5.87 -3.26
CA GLY A 5 -4.94 5.41 -1.98
C GLY A 5 -3.42 5.40 -2.00
N GLU A 6 -2.79 6.23 -1.15
CA GLU A 6 -1.33 6.48 -1.12
C GLU A 6 -0.54 5.61 -0.15
N LYS A 7 -1.19 4.68 0.56
CA LYS A 7 -0.54 4.00 1.70
C LYS A 7 0.46 2.92 1.31
N ILE A 8 0.41 2.37 0.09
CA ILE A 8 1.40 1.39 -0.40
C ILE A 8 2.61 2.16 -0.92
N ASN A 9 3.41 2.67 0.01
CA ASN A 9 4.55 3.51 -0.29
C ASN A 9 5.77 3.09 0.54
N GLY A 10 6.81 2.58 -0.12
CA GLY A 10 8.03 2.07 0.50
C GLY A 10 8.87 3.11 1.23
N THR A 11 8.56 4.40 1.14
CA THR A 11 9.17 5.41 2.03
C THR A 11 8.65 5.32 3.47
N ARG A 12 7.49 4.65 3.69
CA ARG A 12 6.94 4.37 5.02
C ARG A 12 7.61 3.14 5.61
N LYS A 13 8.21 3.27 6.80
CA LYS A 13 8.99 2.21 7.48
C LYS A 13 8.30 0.84 7.53
N THR A 14 7.01 0.79 7.83
CA THR A 14 6.24 -0.47 7.92
C THR A 14 6.05 -1.14 6.56
N VAL A 15 5.81 -0.36 5.51
CA VAL A 15 5.68 -0.87 4.13
C VAL A 15 7.05 -1.31 3.60
N ALA A 16 8.11 -0.55 3.89
CA ALA A 16 9.48 -0.92 3.54
C ALA A 16 9.87 -2.28 4.14
N ALA A 17 9.57 -2.49 5.42
CA ALA A 17 9.83 -3.76 6.10
C ALA A 17 9.03 -4.91 5.49
N ALA A 18 7.75 -4.67 5.14
CA ALA A 18 6.93 -5.67 4.47
C ALA A 18 7.46 -6.03 3.07
N ILE A 19 7.94 -5.05 2.29
CA ILE A 19 8.57 -5.29 0.99
C ILE A 19 9.86 -6.11 1.16
N ALA A 20 10.75 -5.69 2.06
CA ALA A 20 12.03 -6.36 2.30
C ALA A 20 11.83 -7.81 2.80
N GLY A 21 10.85 -8.02 3.68
CA GLY A 21 10.47 -9.33 4.18
C GLY A 21 9.62 -10.17 3.23
N ARG A 22 9.26 -9.63 2.05
CA ARG A 22 8.29 -10.23 1.10
C ARG A 22 6.98 -10.64 1.78
N ASP A 23 6.51 -9.82 2.70
CA ASP A 23 5.25 -10.00 3.43
C ASP A 23 4.07 -9.64 2.52
N VAL A 24 3.64 -10.64 1.74
CA VAL A 24 2.53 -10.51 0.79
C VAL A 24 1.22 -10.20 1.52
N GLU A 25 1.00 -10.80 2.69
CA GLU A 25 -0.26 -10.66 3.43
C GLU A 25 -0.45 -9.22 3.92
N PHE A 26 0.60 -8.59 4.45
CA PHE A 26 0.56 -7.19 4.85
C PHE A 26 0.19 -6.26 3.68
N ILE A 27 0.85 -6.43 2.52
CA ILE A 27 0.63 -5.58 1.35
C ILE A 27 -0.80 -5.77 0.80
N GLN A 28 -1.27 -7.02 0.70
CA GLN A 28 -2.63 -7.31 0.24
C GLN A 28 -3.69 -6.74 1.19
N ASN A 29 -3.50 -6.88 2.51
CA ASN A 29 -4.43 -6.34 3.48
C ASN A 29 -4.44 -4.80 3.48
N LEU A 30 -3.29 -4.16 3.27
CA LEU A 30 -3.21 -2.71 3.12
C LEU A 30 -3.93 -2.22 1.84
N ALA A 31 -3.81 -2.97 0.74
CA ALA A 31 -4.54 -2.70 -0.50
C ALA A 31 -6.06 -2.79 -0.28
N LYS A 32 -6.55 -3.90 0.30
CA LYS A 32 -7.97 -4.12 0.59
C LYS A 32 -8.56 -3.00 1.45
N LYS A 33 -7.88 -2.63 2.55
CA LYS A 33 -8.33 -1.54 3.43
C LYS A 33 -8.48 -0.20 2.72
N GLN A 34 -7.64 0.09 1.73
CA GLN A 34 -7.77 1.32 0.95
C GLN A 34 -8.95 1.27 -0.03
N VAL A 35 -9.17 0.12 -0.67
CA VAL A 35 -10.34 -0.09 -1.55
C VAL A 35 -11.64 -0.01 -0.75
N GLU A 36 -11.72 -0.67 0.40
CA GLU A 36 -12.85 -0.59 1.35
C GLU A 36 -13.07 0.85 1.84
N GLY A 37 -12.01 1.64 1.96
CA GLY A 37 -12.06 3.07 2.27
C GLY A 37 -12.47 3.99 1.11
N GLY A 38 -12.79 3.44 -0.08
CA GLY A 38 -13.25 4.20 -1.24
C GLY A 38 -12.16 4.60 -2.25
N ALA A 39 -10.95 4.06 -2.13
CA ALA A 39 -9.92 4.27 -3.14
C ALA A 39 -10.34 3.65 -4.49
N HIS A 40 -10.23 4.43 -5.56
CA HIS A 40 -10.50 4.01 -6.93
C HIS A 40 -9.24 3.48 -7.62
N TRP A 41 -8.10 4.01 -7.20
CA TRP A 41 -6.77 3.55 -7.61
C TRP A 41 -5.89 3.41 -6.37
N LEU A 42 -4.87 2.57 -6.48
CA LEU A 42 -3.84 2.43 -5.47
C LEU A 42 -2.54 2.95 -6.07
N ASP A 43 -1.94 3.95 -5.43
CA ASP A 43 -0.56 4.32 -5.71
C ASP A 43 0.37 3.24 -5.18
N VAL A 44 1.39 2.91 -5.97
CA VAL A 44 2.37 1.87 -5.63
C VAL A 44 3.76 2.46 -5.83
N ASN A 45 4.44 2.70 -4.72
CA ASN A 45 5.81 3.17 -4.71
C ASN A 45 6.69 2.16 -3.97
N ALA A 46 7.71 1.62 -4.64
CA ALA A 46 8.62 0.63 -4.07
C ALA A 46 9.50 1.17 -2.93
N GLY A 47 9.65 2.50 -2.83
CA GLY A 47 10.67 3.14 -2.02
C GLY A 47 12.06 3.09 -2.69
N THR A 48 13.08 3.41 -1.90
CA THR A 48 14.52 3.26 -2.24
C THR A 48 15.19 2.37 -1.23
#